data_AF-A0A4R9KZM5-F1
#
_entry.id   AF-A0A4R9KZM5-F1
#
_cell.length_a   1.000
_cell.length_b   1.000
_cell.length_c   1.000
_cell.angle_alpha   90.00
_cell.angle_beta   90.00
_cell.angle_gamma   90.00
#
_symmetry.space_group_name_H-M   'P 1'
#
loop_
_entity.id
_entity.type
_entity.pdbx_description
1 polymer ?
#
loop_
_entity_poly.entity_id
_entity_poly.type
_entity_poly.pdbx_seq_one_letter_code
_entity_poly.pdbx_strand_id
1 'polypeptide(L)'
;MRNLKSNFRSHFLLFLFFILVANCTKEIVRVQNPVSDQEKLSYGVIGFGLYVYNPRHQDLLNLFSKDSGTIFHELGTDGVRFSEILLKDSKNIPKDVRRYPNENPVKAEIVESTQYYDGKTGYLSPFYLLLSFDASKEYTITGVNYLYQVTCGQNCRRIVFRNFPLDPSKSFRAFPIKTKAGEIIFGGIMMAKVVPTAQDDPYGISDDTPKLTEIFSGNKVAIQLEPGEEYIKKMESDFLRKYFYGGVVDDKNAEKLFYESIIKAYPQGYWKSLAERKKTALEN
;
A
#
# COMPACT_ATOMS: atom_id res chain seq x y z
N MET A 1 -55.21 26.34 24.71
CA MET A 1 -54.44 26.00 23.48
C MET A 1 -52.99 26.44 23.66
N ARG A 2 -52.04 25.70 23.08
CA ARG A 2 -50.57 25.88 23.11
C ARG A 2 -49.85 25.20 24.29
N ASN A 3 -49.58 23.90 24.12
CA ASN A 3 -48.32 23.29 24.55
C ASN A 3 -48.03 21.94 23.86
N LEU A 4 -48.39 21.81 22.57
CA LEU A 4 -48.07 20.61 21.76
C LEU A 4 -47.02 20.86 20.66
N LYS A 5 -46.50 22.08 20.51
CA LYS A 5 -45.56 22.41 19.40
C LYS A 5 -44.06 22.31 19.75
N SER A 6 -43.70 22.05 21.01
CA SER A 6 -42.29 22.03 21.45
C SER A 6 -41.60 20.67 21.23
N ASN A 7 -42.29 19.55 21.47
CA ASN A 7 -41.68 18.21 21.34
C ASN A 7 -41.43 17.77 19.88
N PHE A 8 -42.20 18.27 18.92
CA PHE A 8 -42.05 17.86 17.52
C PHE A 8 -40.77 18.41 16.87
N ARG A 9 -40.35 19.64 17.23
CA ARG A 9 -39.13 20.28 16.70
C ARG A 9 -37.85 19.64 17.25
N SER A 10 -37.84 19.23 18.52
CA SER A 10 -36.68 18.58 19.17
C SER A 10 -36.41 17.20 18.58
N HIS A 11 -37.45 16.38 18.37
CA HIS A 11 -37.30 15.07 17.75
C HIS A 11 -36.93 15.14 16.27
N PHE A 12 -37.43 16.14 15.52
CA PHE A 12 -37.07 16.34 14.12
C PHE A 12 -35.61 16.76 13.93
N LEU A 13 -35.08 17.61 14.83
CA LEU A 13 -33.66 17.99 14.84
C LEU A 13 -32.73 16.82 15.22
N LEU A 14 -33.15 15.95 16.14
CA LEU A 14 -32.41 14.73 16.47
C LEU A 14 -32.40 13.74 15.31
N PHE A 15 -33.53 13.58 14.60
CA PHE A 15 -33.65 12.70 13.44
C PHE A 15 -32.81 13.21 12.25
N LEU A 16 -32.78 14.52 12.01
CA LEU A 16 -31.89 15.16 11.04
C LEU A 16 -30.40 15.02 11.40
N PHE A 17 -30.07 15.09 12.69
CA PHE A 17 -28.70 14.82 13.15
C PHE A 17 -28.32 13.37 12.86
N PHE A 18 -29.19 12.39 13.16
CA PHE A 18 -28.97 10.98 12.81
C PHE A 18 -28.84 10.73 11.29
N ILE A 19 -29.59 11.44 10.44
CA ILE A 19 -29.45 11.36 8.97
C ILE A 19 -28.09 11.92 8.50
N LEU A 20 -27.55 12.93 9.20
CA LEU A 20 -26.25 13.54 8.87
C LEU A 20 -25.05 12.74 9.40
N VAL A 21 -25.20 11.91 10.44
CA VAL A 21 -24.12 11.02 10.91
C VAL A 21 -24.07 9.66 10.19
N ALA A 22 -25.06 9.33 9.34
CA ALA A 22 -25.33 7.95 8.95
C ALA A 22 -24.60 7.40 7.72
N ASN A 23 -23.82 8.15 6.95
CA ASN A 23 -23.20 7.58 5.73
C ASN A 23 -21.72 7.97 5.57
N CYS A 24 -20.87 7.62 6.54
CA CYS A 24 -19.46 7.38 6.21
C CYS A 24 -19.40 6.21 5.23
N THR A 25 -19.34 6.52 3.93
CA THR A 25 -19.19 5.51 2.89
C THR A 25 -17.74 5.07 2.89
N LYS A 26 -17.50 3.79 3.20
CA LYS A 26 -16.16 3.21 3.12
C LYS A 26 -15.85 2.87 1.67
N GLU A 27 -14.68 3.24 1.18
CA GLU A 27 -14.23 2.85 -0.15
C GLU A 27 -13.21 1.71 -0.06
N ILE A 28 -13.37 0.70 -0.93
CA ILE A 28 -12.43 -0.43 -1.04
C ILE A 28 -12.06 -0.59 -2.51
N VAL A 29 -10.76 -0.52 -2.81
CA VAL A 29 -10.21 -0.76 -4.15
C VAL A 29 -9.54 -2.12 -4.17
N ARG A 30 -10.07 -3.03 -4.98
CA ARG A 30 -9.62 -4.42 -5.06
C ARG A 30 -9.28 -4.80 -6.50
N VAL A 31 -8.54 -5.88 -6.68
CA VAL A 31 -8.28 -6.41 -8.02
C VAL A 31 -9.53 -7.10 -8.56
N GLN A 32 -9.82 -6.95 -9.85
CA GLN A 32 -11.03 -7.52 -10.45
C GLN A 32 -11.06 -9.06 -10.31
N ASN A 33 -12.22 -9.62 -9.99
CA ASN A 33 -12.44 -11.07 -10.06
C ASN A 33 -12.43 -11.54 -11.53
N PRO A 34 -11.84 -12.71 -11.84
CA PRO A 34 -11.98 -13.30 -13.16
C PRO A 34 -13.46 -13.60 -13.45
N VAL A 35 -13.96 -13.18 -14.62
CA VAL A 35 -15.37 -13.35 -15.01
C VAL A 35 -15.63 -14.63 -15.80
N SER A 36 -14.58 -15.35 -16.21
CA SER A 36 -14.67 -16.63 -16.93
C SER A 36 -13.61 -17.63 -16.47
N ASP A 37 -13.79 -18.90 -16.82
CA ASP A 37 -12.78 -19.93 -16.57
C ASP A 37 -11.49 -19.69 -17.37
N GLN A 38 -11.60 -19.10 -18.56
CA GLN A 38 -10.44 -18.70 -19.35
C GLN A 38 -9.63 -17.61 -18.64
N GLU A 39 -10.30 -16.65 -18.01
CA GLU A 39 -9.62 -15.62 -17.21
C GLU A 39 -8.96 -16.19 -15.96
N LYS A 40 -9.60 -17.16 -15.28
CA LYS A 40 -8.95 -17.87 -14.15
C LYS A 40 -7.65 -18.54 -14.56
N LEU A 41 -7.57 -19.05 -15.80
CA LEU A 41 -6.37 -19.68 -16.35
C LEU A 41 -5.34 -18.67 -16.91
N SER A 42 -5.70 -17.40 -17.03
CA SER A 42 -4.83 -16.35 -17.57
C SER A 42 -4.26 -15.49 -16.46
N TYR A 43 -5.03 -15.25 -15.39
CA TYR A 43 -4.73 -14.27 -14.37
C TYR A 43 -4.25 -14.87 -13.06
N GLY A 44 -3.30 -14.19 -12.44
CA GLY A 44 -2.89 -14.42 -11.06
C GLY A 44 -2.79 -13.12 -10.29
N VAL A 45 -2.88 -13.21 -8.97
CA VAL A 45 -2.74 -12.07 -8.07
C VAL A 45 -1.48 -12.26 -7.23
N ILE A 46 -0.73 -11.19 -7.08
CA ILE A 46 0.32 -11.10 -6.06
C ILE A 46 0.01 -9.92 -5.15
N GLY A 47 0.12 -10.14 -3.83
CA GLY A 47 -0.04 -9.08 -2.85
C GLY A 47 1.07 -9.07 -1.81
N PHE A 48 1.43 -7.89 -1.33
CA PHE A 48 2.55 -7.68 -0.40
C PHE A 48 2.30 -6.46 0.48
N GLY A 49 2.90 -6.43 1.66
CA GLY A 49 2.91 -5.24 2.52
C GLY A 49 4.02 -4.30 2.10
N LEU A 50 3.82 -2.99 2.24
CA LEU A 50 4.86 -2.00 1.99
C LEU A 50 4.79 -0.88 3.02
N TYR A 51 5.92 -0.55 3.64
CA TYR A 51 6.07 0.67 4.40
C TYR A 51 7.32 1.42 3.95
N VAL A 52 7.32 2.73 4.09
CA VAL A 52 8.46 3.60 3.81
C VAL A 52 9.16 3.93 5.12
N TYR A 53 10.48 3.87 5.12
CA TYR A 53 11.32 4.25 6.25
C TYR A 53 12.30 5.35 5.82
N ASN A 54 12.26 6.49 6.50
CA ASN A 54 13.23 7.56 6.29
C ASN A 54 14.09 7.78 7.55
N PRO A 55 15.35 7.28 7.56
CA PRO A 55 16.24 7.42 8.71
C PRO A 55 16.67 8.86 8.99
N ARG A 56 16.59 9.76 7.99
CA ARG A 56 16.95 11.19 8.16
C ARG A 56 15.84 12.00 8.84
N HIS A 57 14.61 11.49 8.87
CA HIS A 57 13.50 12.14 9.54
C HIS A 57 13.36 11.61 10.97
N GLN A 58 14.37 11.87 11.81
CA GLN A 58 14.34 11.47 13.22
C GLN A 58 13.49 12.43 14.04
N ASP A 59 12.72 11.87 14.96
CA ASP A 59 12.09 12.65 16.02
C ASP A 59 13.18 13.13 16.98
N LEU A 60 13.29 14.45 17.17
CA LEU A 60 14.26 15.06 18.06
C LEU A 60 14.11 14.60 19.52
N LEU A 61 12.91 14.12 19.89
CA LEU A 61 12.65 13.57 21.22
C LEU A 61 13.11 12.11 21.37
N ASN A 62 13.39 11.40 20.28
CA ASN A 62 13.67 9.95 20.27
C ASN A 62 14.88 9.56 19.40
N LEU A 63 15.96 10.35 19.46
CA LEU A 63 17.17 10.19 18.62
C LEU A 63 17.89 8.84 18.78
N PHE A 64 17.78 8.19 19.95
CA PHE A 64 18.45 6.91 20.23
C PHE A 64 17.53 5.69 20.15
N SER A 65 16.23 5.89 19.89
CA SER A 65 15.31 4.76 19.75
C SER A 65 15.64 3.97 18.49
N LYS A 66 15.48 2.65 18.54
CA LYS A 66 15.52 1.81 17.32
C LYS A 66 14.34 2.09 16.37
N ASP A 67 13.35 2.85 16.84
CA ASP A 67 12.26 3.36 16.02
C ASP A 67 12.64 4.69 15.33
N SER A 68 13.86 5.21 15.55
CA SER A 68 14.29 6.50 15.00
C SER A 68 14.25 6.53 13.46
N GLY A 69 13.64 7.60 12.95
CA GLY A 69 13.27 7.78 11.55
C GLY A 69 11.75 7.79 11.40
N THR A 70 11.25 8.37 10.30
CA THR A 70 9.80 8.41 10.08
C THR A 70 9.36 7.21 9.27
N ILE A 71 8.38 6.47 9.81
CA ILE A 71 7.79 5.29 9.19
C ILE A 71 6.41 5.65 8.63
N PHE A 72 6.22 5.45 7.32
CA PHE A 72 4.95 5.61 6.63
C PHE A 72 4.41 4.25 6.24
N HIS A 73 3.29 3.85 6.83
CA HIS A 73 2.73 2.50 6.68
C HIS A 73 1.43 2.50 5.87
N GLU A 74 0.79 3.66 5.70
CA GLU A 74 -0.38 3.82 4.85
C GLU A 74 0.00 4.74 3.68
N LEU A 75 0.27 4.14 2.51
CA LEU A 75 0.64 4.89 1.31
C LEU A 75 -0.56 5.10 0.36
N GLY A 76 -1.73 4.57 0.73
CA GLY A 76 -2.98 4.70 -0.02
C GLY A 76 -3.00 3.92 -1.34
N THR A 77 -4.02 4.15 -2.14
CA THR A 77 -4.29 3.47 -3.42
C THR A 77 -3.21 3.71 -4.47
N ASP A 78 -2.67 4.93 -4.53
CA ASP A 78 -1.62 5.32 -5.48
C ASP A 78 -0.20 5.19 -4.91
N GLY A 79 -0.06 4.48 -3.78
CA GLY A 79 1.20 4.32 -3.06
C GLY A 79 2.29 3.60 -3.86
N VAL A 80 1.92 2.74 -4.81
CA VAL A 80 2.85 1.92 -5.60
C VAL A 80 2.53 1.99 -7.08
N ARG A 81 3.56 2.22 -7.90
CA ARG A 81 3.47 2.21 -9.37
C ARG A 81 4.16 0.98 -9.94
N PHE A 82 3.43 0.19 -10.71
CA PHE A 82 3.92 -1.04 -11.33
C PHE A 82 4.26 -0.85 -12.81
N SER A 83 5.22 -1.63 -13.31
CA SER A 83 5.51 -1.76 -14.73
C SER A 83 5.69 -3.22 -15.12
N GLU A 84 5.24 -3.58 -16.31
CA GLU A 84 5.51 -4.85 -16.99
C GLU A 84 6.93 -4.84 -17.55
N ILE A 85 7.67 -5.93 -17.35
CA ILE A 85 8.99 -6.12 -17.93
C ILE A 85 8.82 -6.71 -19.33
N LEU A 86 9.24 -5.97 -20.36
CA LEU A 86 9.13 -6.40 -21.76
C LEU A 86 10.38 -7.15 -22.23
N LEU A 87 11.55 -6.73 -21.75
CA LEU A 87 12.84 -7.31 -22.14
C LEU A 87 13.78 -7.37 -20.93
N LYS A 88 14.48 -8.49 -20.80
CA LYS A 88 15.61 -8.66 -19.89
C LYS A 88 16.90 -8.93 -20.68
N ASP A 89 18.03 -8.51 -20.13
CA ASP A 89 19.33 -8.89 -20.68
C ASP A 89 19.73 -10.34 -20.32
N SER A 90 20.90 -10.76 -20.78
CA SER A 90 21.45 -12.10 -20.52
C SER A 90 21.75 -12.39 -19.04
N LYS A 91 21.67 -11.38 -18.16
CA LYS A 91 21.81 -11.50 -16.70
C LYS A 91 20.46 -11.39 -15.98
N ASN A 92 19.35 -11.51 -16.72
CA ASN A 92 17.97 -11.36 -16.24
C ASN A 92 17.66 -9.96 -15.66
N ILE A 93 18.38 -8.93 -16.10
CA ILE A 93 18.16 -7.56 -15.65
C ILE A 93 17.14 -6.88 -16.59
N PRO A 94 16.05 -6.29 -16.07
CA PRO A 94 15.11 -5.51 -16.88
C PRO A 94 15.81 -4.40 -17.68
N LYS A 95 15.60 -4.39 -19.00
CA LYS A 95 16.12 -3.36 -19.92
C LYS A 95 15.03 -2.47 -20.48
N ASP A 96 13.87 -3.07 -20.72
CA ASP A 96 12.70 -2.36 -21.20
C ASP A 96 11.51 -2.71 -20.31
N VAL A 97 10.84 -1.66 -19.84
CA VAL A 97 9.66 -1.76 -19.00
C VAL A 97 8.58 -0.85 -19.55
N ARG A 98 7.36 -1.35 -19.54
CA ARG A 98 6.17 -0.57 -19.90
C ARG A 98 5.33 -0.36 -18.67
N ARG A 99 4.93 0.89 -18.45
CA ARG A 99 4.02 1.24 -17.35
C ARG A 99 2.81 0.32 -17.38
N TYR A 100 2.53 -0.33 -16.26
CA TYR A 100 1.34 -1.15 -16.15
C TYR A 100 0.12 -0.23 -16.23
N PRO A 101 -0.93 -0.57 -17.00
CA PRO A 101 -2.04 0.35 -17.26
C PRO A 101 -2.62 0.87 -15.94
N ASN A 102 -2.53 2.18 -15.73
CA ASN A 102 -3.13 2.85 -14.57
C ASN A 102 -4.57 3.24 -14.91
N GLU A 103 -5.37 2.23 -15.26
CA GLU A 103 -6.81 2.40 -15.45
C GLU A 103 -7.41 2.69 -14.09
N ASN A 104 -8.14 3.80 -13.97
CA ASN A 104 -8.85 4.12 -12.74
C ASN A 104 -9.80 2.97 -12.41
N PRO A 105 -9.84 2.53 -11.14
CA PRO A 105 -10.70 1.43 -10.74
C PRO A 105 -12.16 1.82 -10.96
N VAL A 106 -12.95 0.87 -11.46
CA VAL A 106 -14.34 1.09 -11.84
C VAL A 106 -15.24 0.68 -10.68
N LYS A 107 -16.25 1.49 -10.37
CA LYS A 107 -17.24 1.13 -9.34
C LYS A 107 -17.90 -0.20 -9.70
N ALA A 108 -17.80 -1.17 -8.80
CA ALA A 108 -18.31 -2.52 -9.00
C ALA A 108 -19.66 -2.70 -8.33
N GLU A 109 -19.70 -2.52 -7.01
CA GLU A 109 -20.90 -2.78 -6.19
C GLU A 109 -20.93 -1.87 -4.96
N ILE A 110 -22.13 -1.71 -4.39
CA ILE A 110 -22.33 -1.14 -3.06
C ILE A 110 -22.96 -2.22 -2.20
N VAL A 111 -22.33 -2.55 -1.08
CA VAL A 111 -22.87 -3.47 -0.08
C VAL A 111 -22.91 -2.73 1.24
N GLU A 112 -24.11 -2.61 1.82
CA GLU A 112 -24.37 -1.79 3.01
C GLU A 112 -23.88 -0.34 2.81
N SER A 113 -22.92 0.13 3.61
CA SER A 113 -22.27 1.45 3.51
C SER A 113 -20.87 1.39 2.88
N THR A 114 -20.52 0.29 2.19
CA THR A 114 -19.23 0.12 1.55
C THR A 114 -19.36 0.16 0.03
N GLN A 115 -18.62 1.07 -0.61
CA GLN A 115 -18.49 1.18 -2.06
C GLN A 115 -17.22 0.45 -2.52
N TYR A 116 -17.39 -0.53 -3.38
CA TYR A 116 -16.31 -1.34 -3.93
C TYR A 116 -15.96 -0.89 -5.33
N TYR A 117 -14.66 -0.84 -5.61
CA TYR A 117 -14.10 -0.56 -6.93
C TYR A 117 -13.18 -1.69 -7.36
N ASP A 118 -13.29 -2.10 -8.63
CA ASP A 118 -12.47 -3.14 -9.24
C ASP A 118 -11.47 -2.53 -10.21
N GLY A 119 -10.21 -2.96 -10.12
CA GLY A 119 -9.14 -2.52 -11.00
C GLY A 119 -8.11 -3.61 -11.29
N LYS A 120 -7.04 -3.24 -12.01
CA LYS A 120 -5.87 -4.12 -12.24
C LYS A 120 -4.90 -4.12 -11.06
N THR A 121 -4.99 -3.10 -10.21
CA THR A 121 -4.30 -2.98 -8.93
C THR A 121 -5.35 -2.78 -7.84
N GLY A 122 -4.99 -3.12 -6.60
CA GLY A 122 -5.83 -2.89 -5.42
C GLY A 122 -5.00 -2.49 -4.22
N TYR A 123 -5.65 -1.87 -3.24
CA TYR A 123 -5.07 -1.55 -1.95
C TYR A 123 -6.02 -1.98 -0.84
N LEU A 124 -5.65 -3.05 -0.14
CA LEU A 124 -6.35 -3.60 1.01
C LEU A 124 -5.47 -3.42 2.23
N SER A 125 -5.51 -2.22 2.82
CA SER A 125 -4.69 -1.80 3.96
C SER A 125 -4.39 -2.96 4.93
N PRO A 126 -3.11 -3.35 5.12
CA PRO A 126 -1.89 -2.67 4.67
C PRO A 126 -1.28 -3.18 3.33
N PHE A 127 -2.01 -4.01 2.58
CA PHE A 127 -1.48 -4.78 1.46
C PHE A 127 -1.79 -4.16 0.10
N TYR A 128 -0.77 -4.14 -0.75
CA TYR A 128 -0.88 -3.80 -2.17
C TYR A 128 -1.13 -5.07 -2.97
N LEU A 129 -2.03 -5.01 -3.96
CA LEU A 129 -2.36 -6.14 -4.83
C LEU A 129 -2.12 -5.74 -6.29
N LEU A 130 -1.54 -6.66 -7.05
CA LEU A 130 -1.36 -6.57 -8.50
C LEU A 130 -1.96 -7.81 -9.18
N LEU A 131 -2.88 -7.59 -10.11
CA LEU A 131 -3.41 -8.61 -11.02
C LEU A 131 -2.55 -8.66 -12.29
N SER A 132 -2.17 -9.84 -12.76
CA SER A 132 -1.51 -10.03 -14.06
C SER A 132 -2.48 -10.58 -15.10
N PHE A 133 -2.42 -10.08 -16.34
CA PHE A 133 -3.18 -10.62 -17.46
C PHE A 133 -2.62 -11.94 -18.03
N ASP A 134 -1.33 -12.19 -17.79
CA ASP A 134 -0.59 -13.30 -18.34
C ASP A 134 0.43 -13.74 -17.29
N ALA A 135 0.24 -14.92 -16.74
CA ALA A 135 1.09 -15.45 -15.68
C ALA A 135 2.54 -15.72 -16.12
N SER A 136 2.85 -15.68 -17.41
CA SER A 136 4.22 -15.76 -17.92
C SER A 136 4.97 -14.42 -17.82
N LYS A 137 4.25 -13.32 -17.65
CA LYS A 137 4.83 -11.98 -17.53
C LYS A 137 5.37 -11.72 -16.13
N GLU A 138 6.31 -10.78 -16.10
CA GLU A 138 6.95 -10.32 -14.88
C GLU A 138 6.81 -8.83 -14.75
N TYR A 139 6.75 -8.37 -13.51
CA TYR A 139 6.50 -6.98 -13.16
C TYR A 139 7.54 -6.49 -12.18
N THR A 140 7.61 -5.18 -12.03
CA THR A 140 8.47 -4.53 -11.05
C THR A 140 7.84 -3.26 -10.54
N ILE A 141 8.24 -2.84 -9.33
CA ILE A 141 7.86 -1.55 -8.77
C ILE A 141 8.75 -0.49 -9.41
N THR A 142 8.13 0.53 -9.99
CA THR A 142 8.81 1.64 -10.67
C THR A 142 8.58 2.98 -9.99
N GLY A 143 7.74 3.00 -8.95
CA GLY A 143 7.62 4.15 -8.09
C GLY A 143 6.94 3.84 -6.77
N VAL A 144 7.31 4.56 -5.74
CA VAL A 144 6.64 4.58 -4.44
C VAL A 144 6.25 6.01 -4.14
N ASN A 145 4.98 6.22 -3.84
CA ASN A 145 4.43 7.51 -3.47
C ASN A 145 4.03 7.49 -2.01
N TYR A 146 4.32 8.56 -1.27
CA TYR A 146 3.82 8.70 0.09
C TYR A 146 3.55 10.15 0.45
N LEU A 147 2.62 10.33 1.39
CA LEU A 147 2.21 11.61 1.93
C LEU A 147 2.70 11.73 3.37
N TYR A 148 3.25 12.88 3.73
CA TYR A 148 3.60 13.16 5.12
C TYR A 148 3.37 14.61 5.48
N GLN A 149 3.15 14.87 6.77
CA GLN A 149 2.99 16.23 7.29
C GLN A 149 4.33 16.74 7.81
N VAL A 150 4.70 17.95 7.41
CA VAL A 150 5.84 18.68 7.98
C VAL A 150 5.34 19.90 8.74
N THR A 151 5.99 20.17 9.87
CA THR A 151 5.78 21.41 10.63
C THR A 151 6.70 22.48 10.08
N CYS A 152 6.13 23.57 9.57
CA CYS A 152 6.84 24.67 8.88
C CYS A 152 6.96 25.96 9.72
N GLY A 153 6.66 25.90 11.02
CA GLY A 153 6.65 27.04 11.93
C GLY A 153 5.56 26.90 12.99
N GLN A 154 5.32 27.96 13.79
CA GLN A 154 4.21 27.98 14.75
C GLN A 154 2.87 27.85 14.00
N ASN A 155 2.08 26.82 14.33
CA ASN A 155 0.78 26.51 13.73
C ASN A 155 0.78 26.24 12.21
N CYS A 156 1.94 26.02 11.60
CA CYS A 156 2.06 25.69 10.18
C CYS A 156 2.26 24.19 10.01
N ARG A 157 1.28 23.50 9.41
CA ARG A 157 1.40 22.11 8.95
C ARG A 157 1.21 22.08 7.44
N ARG A 158 2.17 21.50 6.72
CA ARG A 158 2.09 21.31 5.27
C ARG A 158 2.06 19.81 4.97
N ILE A 159 1.13 19.39 4.12
CA ILE A 159 1.16 18.06 3.53
C ILE A 159 2.16 18.07 2.39
N VAL A 160 3.05 17.10 2.40
CA VAL A 160 4.07 16.92 1.39
C VAL A 160 3.86 15.58 0.72
N PHE A 161 3.72 15.62 -0.60
CA PHE A 161 3.65 14.45 -1.45
C PHE A 161 5.05 14.15 -2.01
N ARG A 162 5.50 12.91 -1.86
CA ARG A 162 6.74 12.42 -2.46
C ARG A 162 6.42 11.36 -3.48
N ASN A 163 7.03 11.51 -4.64
CA ASN A 163 7.04 10.50 -5.69
C ASN A 163 8.48 10.09 -5.91
N PHE A 164 8.84 8.91 -5.43
CA PHE A 164 10.15 8.32 -5.66
C PHE A 164 10.05 7.41 -6.88
N PRO A 165 10.70 7.75 -8.00
CA PRO A 165 10.92 6.77 -9.07
C PRO A 165 11.92 5.72 -8.58
N LEU A 166 11.73 4.47 -9.01
CA LEU A 166 12.64 3.37 -8.68
C LEU A 166 13.32 2.88 -9.96
N ASP A 167 14.60 2.57 -9.84
CA ASP A 167 15.35 1.84 -10.87
C ASP A 167 14.72 0.45 -11.05
N PRO A 168 14.14 0.14 -12.23
CA PRO A 168 13.50 -1.15 -12.47
C PRO A 168 14.43 -2.33 -12.23
N SER A 169 15.74 -2.17 -12.49
CA SER A 169 16.74 -3.21 -12.31
C SER A 169 17.06 -3.47 -10.85
N LYS A 170 17.13 -2.43 -10.02
CA LYS A 170 17.35 -2.59 -8.57
C LYS A 170 16.07 -3.11 -7.90
N SER A 171 14.93 -2.56 -8.28
CA SER A 171 13.61 -2.96 -7.79
C SER A 171 13.30 -4.43 -8.08
N PHE A 172 13.45 -4.88 -9.33
CA PHE A 172 13.21 -6.28 -9.69
C PHE A 172 14.15 -7.27 -8.99
N ARG A 173 15.41 -6.88 -8.76
CA ARG A 173 16.36 -7.71 -7.99
C ARG A 173 15.98 -7.83 -6.53
N ALA A 174 15.46 -6.76 -5.93
CA ALA A 174 15.03 -6.76 -4.54
C ALA A 174 13.69 -7.51 -4.36
N PHE A 175 12.78 -7.35 -5.31
CA PHE A 175 11.44 -7.93 -5.25
C PHE A 175 10.92 -8.28 -6.65
N PRO A 176 11.19 -9.50 -7.15
CA PRO A 176 10.69 -9.94 -8.44
C PRO A 176 9.19 -10.25 -8.35
N ILE A 177 8.37 -9.50 -9.08
CA ILE A 177 6.93 -9.68 -9.08
C ILE A 177 6.55 -10.66 -10.19
N LYS A 178 6.17 -11.88 -9.79
CA LYS A 178 5.66 -12.91 -10.68
C LYS A 178 4.38 -13.51 -10.12
N THR A 179 3.39 -13.67 -10.99
CA THR A 179 2.10 -14.28 -10.64
C THR A 179 2.02 -15.70 -11.19
N LYS A 180 1.11 -16.51 -10.64
CA LYS A 180 0.73 -17.80 -11.22
C LYS A 180 -0.76 -17.77 -11.56
N ALA A 181 -1.12 -18.29 -12.73
CA ALA A 181 -2.51 -18.35 -13.17
C ALA A 181 -3.37 -19.11 -12.14
N GLY A 182 -4.52 -18.55 -11.81
CA GLY A 182 -5.47 -19.10 -10.85
C GLY A 182 -4.99 -19.08 -9.40
N GLU A 183 -3.96 -18.30 -9.07
CA GLU A 183 -3.37 -18.28 -7.73
C GLU A 183 -3.30 -16.87 -7.13
N ILE A 184 -3.30 -16.82 -5.80
CA ILE A 184 -2.94 -15.64 -5.02
C ILE A 184 -1.61 -15.93 -4.33
N ILE A 185 -0.60 -15.11 -4.61
CA ILE A 185 0.73 -15.20 -4.02
C ILE A 185 0.91 -14.09 -2.99
N PHE A 186 1.33 -14.44 -1.78
CA PHE A 186 1.80 -13.48 -0.81
C PHE A 186 3.30 -13.22 -1.01
N GLY A 187 3.67 -11.97 -1.22
CA GLY A 187 5.04 -11.53 -1.50
C GLY A 187 5.84 -11.11 -0.27
N GLY A 188 5.30 -11.26 0.95
CA GLY A 188 5.95 -10.79 2.18
C GLY A 188 5.75 -9.30 2.44
N ILE A 189 6.54 -8.75 3.36
CA ILE A 189 6.48 -7.35 3.77
C ILE A 189 7.76 -6.65 3.34
N MET A 190 7.62 -5.64 2.49
CA MET A 190 8.74 -4.87 1.96
C MET A 190 8.92 -3.55 2.71
N MET A 191 10.17 -3.14 2.84
CA MET A 191 10.57 -1.81 3.29
C MET A 191 11.07 -1.00 2.09
N ALA A 192 10.53 0.19 1.92
CA ALA A 192 11.05 1.22 1.04
C ALA A 192 11.91 2.19 1.85
N LYS A 193 13.23 1.94 1.91
CA LYS A 193 14.18 2.74 2.68
C LYS A 193 14.66 3.94 1.88
N VAL A 194 14.48 5.14 2.43
CA VAL A 194 15.02 6.37 1.85
C VAL A 194 16.51 6.44 2.17
N VAL A 195 17.34 6.48 1.13
CA VAL A 195 18.80 6.51 1.23
C VAL A 195 19.37 7.69 0.44
N PRO A 196 20.53 8.24 0.86
CA PRO A 196 21.24 9.23 0.05
C PRO A 196 21.65 8.63 -1.30
N THR A 197 21.63 9.42 -2.36
CA THR A 197 22.13 9.00 -3.67
C THR A 197 22.96 10.10 -4.34
N ALA A 198 23.62 9.74 -5.45
CA ALA A 198 24.42 10.66 -6.25
C ALA A 198 23.55 11.71 -6.94
N GLN A 199 24.14 12.88 -7.20
CA GLN A 199 23.41 14.00 -7.84
C GLN A 199 22.97 13.69 -9.27
N ASP A 200 23.70 12.82 -9.96
CA ASP A 200 23.42 12.37 -11.33
C ASP A 200 22.50 11.14 -11.38
N ASP A 201 22.10 10.57 -10.24
CA ASP A 201 21.16 9.44 -10.21
C ASP A 201 19.82 9.88 -10.83
N PRO A 202 19.38 9.26 -11.94
CA PRO A 202 18.12 9.59 -12.60
C PRO A 202 16.89 9.19 -11.77
N TYR A 203 17.08 8.31 -10.77
CA TYR A 203 16.03 7.89 -9.84
C TYR A 203 16.07 8.62 -8.49
N GLY A 204 17.06 9.52 -8.30
CA GLY A 204 17.15 10.36 -7.11
C GLY A 204 16.27 11.60 -7.20
N ILE A 205 15.58 11.92 -6.12
CA ILE A 205 14.81 13.16 -5.94
C ILE A 205 15.49 14.06 -4.92
N SER A 206 15.19 15.37 -4.93
CA SER A 206 15.72 16.30 -3.94
C SER A 206 15.37 15.88 -2.51
N ASP A 207 16.35 15.96 -1.61
CA ASP A 207 16.15 15.79 -0.18
C ASP A 207 15.53 17.06 0.41
N ASP A 208 14.31 16.93 0.89
CA ASP A 208 13.57 17.99 1.54
C ASP A 208 13.53 17.69 3.05
N THR A 209 14.67 17.86 3.71
CA THR A 209 14.75 17.70 5.16
C THR A 209 14.04 18.89 5.83
N PRO A 210 13.00 18.68 6.66
CA PRO A 210 12.39 19.77 7.41
C PRO A 210 13.39 20.24 8.48
N LYS A 211 14.03 21.40 8.24
CA LYS A 211 14.86 22.26 9.13
C LYS A 211 16.21 22.72 8.56
N LEU A 212 16.55 22.39 7.31
CA LEU A 212 17.80 22.87 6.72
C LEU A 212 17.51 23.93 5.65
N THR A 213 18.08 25.10 5.88
CA THR A 213 18.15 26.26 4.98
C THR A 213 18.66 25.87 3.59
N GLU A 214 18.47 26.76 2.62
CA GLU A 214 18.82 26.69 1.18
C GLU A 214 20.26 26.21 0.84
N ILE A 215 21.11 25.96 1.84
CA ILE A 215 22.49 25.47 1.77
C ILE A 215 22.58 23.99 1.35
N PHE A 216 21.49 23.21 1.44
CA PHE A 216 21.43 21.80 0.98
C PHE A 216 20.73 21.61 -0.37
N SER A 217 20.56 22.70 -1.14
CA SER A 217 20.08 22.67 -2.52
C SER A 217 21.02 21.83 -3.41
N GLY A 218 20.77 20.52 -3.50
CA GLY A 218 21.54 19.60 -4.35
C GLY A 218 21.70 18.18 -3.82
N ASN A 219 21.34 17.88 -2.58
CA ASN A 219 21.36 16.49 -2.11
C ASN A 219 20.18 15.72 -2.69
N LYS A 220 20.46 14.53 -3.24
CA LYS A 220 19.43 13.61 -3.70
C LYS A 220 19.26 12.43 -2.75
N VAL A 221 18.04 11.94 -2.66
CA VAL A 221 17.66 10.70 -2.01
C VAL A 221 16.92 9.80 -2.99
N ALA A 222 17.06 8.49 -2.81
CA ALA A 222 16.35 7.47 -3.56
C ALA A 222 15.72 6.45 -2.60
N ILE A 223 14.82 5.62 -3.11
CA ILE A 223 14.31 4.47 -2.37
C ILE A 223 15.07 3.21 -2.76
N GLN A 224 15.48 2.46 -1.75
CA GLN A 224 15.94 1.09 -1.87
C GLN A 224 14.89 0.17 -1.25
N LEU A 225 14.46 -0.84 -2.01
CA LEU A 225 13.59 -1.89 -1.51
C LEU A 225 14.42 -2.93 -0.76
N GLU A 226 14.01 -3.27 0.45
CA GLU A 226 14.64 -4.27 1.33
C GLU A 226 13.54 -5.12 1.99
N PRO A 227 13.80 -6.37 2.39
CA PRO A 227 12.90 -7.13 3.26
C PRO A 227 12.60 -6.34 4.55
N GLY A 228 11.33 -6.26 4.94
CA GLY A 228 10.88 -5.44 6.05
C GLY A 228 10.86 -6.18 7.40
N GLU A 229 10.79 -7.50 7.37
CA GLU A 229 10.63 -8.39 8.53
C GLU A 229 11.73 -8.13 9.57
N GLU A 230 12.99 -8.12 9.12
CA GLU A 230 14.16 -7.98 10.00
C GLU A 230 14.27 -6.59 10.64
N TYR A 231 13.78 -5.56 9.97
CA TYR A 231 13.72 -4.22 10.54
C TYR A 231 12.60 -4.17 11.59
N ILE A 232 11.40 -4.65 11.27
CA ILE A 232 10.24 -4.65 12.18
C ILE A 232 10.52 -5.46 13.46
N LYS A 233 11.26 -6.57 13.39
CA LYS A 233 11.66 -7.36 14.57
C LYS A 233 12.52 -6.56 15.56
N LYS A 234 13.31 -5.60 15.06
CA LYS A 234 14.28 -4.83 15.86
C LYS A 234 13.70 -3.55 16.43
N MET A 235 12.50 -3.16 15.99
CA MET A 235 11.78 -1.99 16.49
C MET A 235 11.36 -2.17 17.94
N GLU A 236 11.47 -1.09 18.71
CA GLU A 236 10.96 -1.00 20.08
C GLU A 236 9.43 -0.95 20.08
N SER A 237 8.85 -0.18 19.16
CA SER A 237 7.41 -0.07 18.98
C SER A 237 6.79 -1.35 18.40
N ASP A 238 5.64 -1.73 18.96
CA ASP A 238 4.80 -2.81 18.45
C ASP A 238 3.95 -2.38 17.24
N PHE A 239 4.00 -1.12 16.81
CA PHE A 239 3.07 -0.56 15.85
C PHE A 239 3.06 -1.34 14.52
N LEU A 240 4.21 -1.46 13.84
CA LEU A 240 4.31 -2.22 12.60
C LEU A 240 4.13 -3.73 12.82
N ARG A 241 4.56 -4.24 13.98
CA ARG A 241 4.36 -5.64 14.37
C ARG A 241 2.88 -5.99 14.43
N LYS A 242 2.06 -5.13 15.04
CA LYS A 242 0.61 -5.27 15.09
C LYS A 242 -0.03 -5.06 13.73
N TYR A 243 0.43 -4.06 12.97
CA TYR A 243 -0.14 -3.67 11.69
C TYR A 243 0.02 -4.74 10.60
N PHE A 244 1.22 -5.32 10.47
CA PHE A 244 1.51 -6.32 9.43
C PHE A 244 1.40 -7.77 9.91
N TYR A 245 1.60 -8.04 11.21
CA TYR A 245 1.72 -9.42 11.73
C TYR A 245 0.77 -9.74 12.90
N GLY A 246 -0.06 -8.79 13.34
CA GLY A 246 -0.96 -8.99 14.48
C GLY A 246 -0.28 -9.03 15.85
N GLY A 247 1.03 -8.73 15.93
CA GLY A 247 1.77 -8.51 17.17
C GLY A 247 3.11 -9.22 17.26
N VAL A 248 3.27 -10.37 16.60
CA VAL A 248 4.52 -11.15 16.56
C VAL A 248 4.99 -11.27 15.12
N VAL A 249 6.24 -10.91 14.84
CA VAL A 249 6.78 -11.01 13.47
C VAL A 249 6.97 -12.47 13.10
N ASP A 250 6.01 -12.97 12.34
CA ASP A 250 5.94 -14.34 11.85
C ASP A 250 5.30 -14.33 10.46
N ASP A 251 6.02 -14.85 9.47
CA ASP A 251 5.63 -14.75 8.06
C ASP A 251 4.30 -15.46 7.79
N LYS A 252 4.06 -16.57 8.51
CA LYS A 252 2.80 -17.34 8.43
C LYS A 252 1.62 -16.51 8.95
N ASN A 253 1.80 -15.75 10.03
CA ASN A 253 0.80 -14.82 10.54
C ASN A 253 0.55 -13.63 9.60
N ALA A 254 1.60 -13.06 9.00
CA ALA A 254 1.42 -12.01 7.99
C ALA A 254 0.62 -12.51 6.78
N GLU A 255 0.94 -13.71 6.29
CA GLU A 255 0.22 -14.34 5.19
C GLU A 255 -1.24 -14.64 5.56
N LYS A 256 -1.49 -15.11 6.79
CA LYS A 256 -2.85 -15.29 7.30
C LYS A 256 -3.65 -13.99 7.30
N LEU A 257 -3.07 -12.90 7.82
CA LEU A 257 -3.71 -11.58 7.84
C LEU A 257 -3.94 -11.03 6.43
N PHE A 258 -3.02 -11.27 5.51
CA PHE A 258 -3.20 -10.93 4.09
C PHE A 258 -4.43 -11.62 3.50
N TYR A 259 -4.58 -12.93 3.70
CA TYR A 259 -5.77 -13.64 3.23
C TYR A 259 -7.04 -13.19 3.95
N GLU A 260 -6.99 -12.89 5.26
CA GLU A 260 -8.13 -12.29 5.97
C GLU A 260 -8.55 -10.94 5.39
N SER A 261 -7.60 -10.09 5.00
CA SER A 261 -7.89 -8.82 4.35
C SER A 261 -8.58 -9.01 3.00
N ILE A 262 -8.17 -9.99 2.21
CA ILE A 262 -8.88 -10.37 0.98
C ILE A 262 -10.28 -10.87 1.30
N ILE A 263 -10.45 -11.81 2.21
CA ILE A 263 -11.77 -12.38 2.55
C ILE A 263 -12.76 -11.29 3.00
N LYS A 264 -12.29 -10.30 3.76
CA LYS A 264 -13.11 -9.16 4.22
C LYS A 264 -13.44 -8.18 3.09
N ALA A 265 -12.54 -8.00 2.12
CA ALA A 265 -12.70 -7.04 1.03
C ALA A 265 -13.54 -7.55 -0.16
N TYR A 266 -13.74 -8.87 -0.24
CA TYR A 266 -14.56 -9.49 -1.29
C TYR A 266 -15.81 -10.11 -0.67
N PRO A 267 -17.02 -9.58 -0.93
CA PRO A 267 -18.26 -10.20 -0.49
C PRO A 267 -18.43 -11.61 -1.07
N GLN A 268 -18.01 -11.80 -2.32
CA GLN A 268 -18.06 -13.07 -3.05
C GLN A 268 -17.01 -13.09 -4.18
N GLY A 269 -16.91 -14.23 -4.87
CA GLY A 269 -16.09 -14.38 -6.07
C GLY A 269 -14.84 -15.26 -5.88
N TYR A 270 -14.10 -15.42 -6.98
CA TYR A 270 -13.00 -16.37 -7.07
C TYR A 270 -11.87 -16.08 -6.08
N TRP A 271 -11.44 -14.81 -5.96
CA TRP A 271 -10.34 -14.45 -5.06
C TRP A 271 -10.68 -14.68 -3.60
N LYS A 272 -11.95 -14.45 -3.20
CA LYS A 272 -12.43 -14.77 -1.85
C LYS A 272 -12.31 -16.27 -1.57
N SER A 273 -12.92 -17.11 -2.41
CA SER A 273 -12.93 -18.56 -2.20
C SER A 273 -11.54 -19.17 -2.23
N LEU A 274 -10.62 -18.60 -3.02
CA LEU A 274 -9.22 -19.02 -3.01
C LEU A 274 -8.51 -18.58 -1.73
N ALA A 275 -8.70 -17.34 -1.27
CA ALA A 275 -8.12 -16.86 -0.02
C ALA A 275 -8.61 -17.64 1.20
N GLU A 276 -9.89 -18.03 1.26
CA GLU A 276 -10.44 -18.91 2.31
C GLU A 276 -9.70 -20.25 2.37
N ARG A 277 -9.54 -20.91 1.21
CA ARG A 277 -8.80 -22.18 1.13
C ARG A 277 -7.34 -22.05 1.53
N LYS A 278 -6.66 -21.00 1.07
CA LYS A 278 -5.26 -20.73 1.42
C LYS A 278 -5.10 -20.46 2.91
N LYS A 279 -5.99 -19.65 3.49
CA LYS A 279 -6.01 -19.38 4.94
C LYS A 279 -6.18 -20.66 5.75
N THR A 280 -7.15 -21.50 5.42
CA THR A 280 -7.37 -22.77 6.13
C THR A 280 -6.17 -23.72 5.99
N ALA A 281 -5.50 -23.73 4.84
CA ALA A 281 -4.27 -24.53 4.66
C ALA A 281 -3.11 -24.07 5.55
N LEU A 282 -3.09 -22.80 5.96
CA LEU A 282 -2.12 -22.29 6.95
C LEU A 282 -2.53 -22.61 8.39
N GLU A 283 -3.78 -22.98 8.67
CA GLU A 283 -4.22 -23.33 10.03
C GLU A 283 -3.94 -24.79 10.38
N ASN A 284 -3.71 -25.62 9.37
CA ASN A 284 -3.25 -27.01 9.49
C ASN A 284 -1.71 -27.12 9.45
#